data_AF-A0A347VV48-F1
#
_entry.id   AF-A0A347VV48-F1
#
_cell.length_a   1.000
_cell.length_b   1.000
_cell.length_c   1.000
_cell.angle_alpha   90.00
_cell.angle_beta   90.00
_cell.angle_gamma   90.00
#
_symmetry.space_group_name_H-M   'P 1'
#
loop_
_entity.id
_entity.type
_entity.pdbx_description
1 polymer ?
#
loop_
_entity_poly.entity_id
_entity_poly.type
_entity_poly.pdbx_seq_one_letter_code
_entity_poly.pdbx_strand_id
1 'polypeptide(L)' 'MEIKGLNEAKGNFLFTQKEFEIAQKFSQNYCLYIVSNFKEKPKESVFFNPLESFSFKEIKKEITQISYQGAL' A
#
# COMPACT_ATOMS: atom_id res chain seq x y z
N MET A 1 -3.05 -10.64 -6.04
CA MET A 1 -3.75 -9.36 -6.19
C MET A 1 -3.64 -8.62 -4.87
N GLU A 2 -3.38 -7.32 -4.92
CA GLU A 2 -3.32 -6.42 -3.76
C GLU A 2 -4.32 -5.28 -3.94
N ILE A 3 -4.94 -4.82 -2.85
CA ILE A 3 -5.97 -3.78 -2.89
C ILE A 3 -5.54 -2.61 -2.01
N LYS A 4 -5.50 -1.39 -2.56
CA LYS A 4 -5.21 -0.16 -1.83
C LYS A 4 -6.32 0.87 -2.01
N GLY A 5 -6.56 1.66 -0.96
CA GLY A 5 -7.54 2.75 -0.96
C GLY A 5 -6.88 4.11 -0.84
N LEU A 6 -7.37 5.10 -1.59
CA LEU A 6 -6.97 6.50 -1.49
C LEU A 6 -8.21 7.36 -1.19
N ASN A 7 -8.11 8.21 -0.16
CA ASN A 7 -9.22 9.10 0.22
C ASN A 7 -9.51 10.14 -0.87
N GLU A 8 -8.45 10.69 -1.45
CA GLU A 8 -8.49 11.70 -2.51
C GLU A 8 -8.32 11.04 -3.90
N ALA A 9 -8.58 11.78 -4.98
CA ALA A 9 -8.38 11.29 -6.35
C ALA A 9 -6.92 10.99 -6.72
N LYS A 10 -5.96 11.59 -6.00
CA LYS A 10 -4.52 11.34 -6.13
C LYS A 10 -3.90 11.21 -4.74
N GLY A 11 -2.87 10.39 -4.62
CA GLY A 11 -2.16 10.19 -3.37
C GLY A 11 -1.09 9.13 -3.51
N ASN A 12 -0.39 8.89 -2.41
CA ASN A 12 0.59 7.82 -2.31
C ASN A 12 -0.04 6.61 -1.62
N PHE A 13 0.36 5.41 -2.05
CA PHE A 13 0.11 4.17 -1.33
C PHE A 13 1.44 3.57 -0.90
N LEU A 14 1.40 2.71 0.11
CA LEU A 14 2.57 2.01 0.62
C LEU A 14 2.40 0.51 0.42
N PHE A 15 3.48 -0.13 0.01
CA PHE A 15 3.60 -1.57 0.16
C PHE A 15 4.28 -1.89 1.48
N THR A 16 3.82 -2.94 2.13
CA THR A 16 4.63 -3.62 3.15
C THR A 16 5.78 -4.35 2.45
N GLN A 17 6.84 -4.70 3.20
CA GLN A 17 7.94 -5.48 2.65
C GLN A 17 7.46 -6.78 1.98
N LYS A 18 6.55 -7.51 2.63
CA LYS A 18 5.94 -8.73 2.09
C LYS A 18 5.22 -8.49 0.77
N GLU A 19 4.43 -7.42 0.67
CA GLU A 19 3.70 -7.07 -0.57
C GLU A 19 4.67 -6.75 -1.71
N PHE A 20 5.76 -6.02 -1.42
CA PHE A 20 6.79 -5.72 -2.41
C PHE A 20 7.51 -6.98 -2.91
N GLU A 21 7.88 -7.88 -2.01
CA GLU A 21 8.53 -9.16 -2.34
C GLU A 21 7.62 -10.07 -3.16
N ILE A 22 6.33 -10.15 -2.82
CA ILE A 22 5.33 -10.91 -3.60
C ILE A 22 5.16 -10.27 -4.99
N ALA A 23 5.04 -8.95 -5.08
CA ALA A 23 4.93 -8.26 -6.35
C ALA A 23 6.14 -8.54 -7.26
N GLN A 24 7.35 -8.57 -6.69
CA GLN A 24 8.58 -8.91 -7.41
C GLN A 24 8.56 -10.36 -7.89
N LYS A 25 8.19 -11.31 -7.01
CA LYS A 25 8.13 -12.74 -7.33
C LYS A 25 7.14 -13.06 -8.46
N PHE A 26 5.98 -12.41 -8.48
CA PHE A 26 4.90 -12.73 -9.41
C PHE A 26 4.87 -11.81 -10.64
N SER A 27 5.52 -10.64 -10.60
CA SER A 27 5.69 -9.72 -11.74
C SER A 27 4.37 -9.47 -12.49
N GLN A 28 4.27 -9.89 -13.76
CA GLN A 28 3.07 -9.71 -14.61
C GLN A 28 1.84 -10.47 -14.09
N ASN A 29 2.02 -11.50 -13.27
CA ASN A 29 0.93 -12.25 -12.61
C ASN A 29 0.49 -11.61 -11.28
N TYR A 30 1.00 -10.42 -10.97
CA TYR A 30 0.58 -9.64 -9.82
C TYR A 30 -0.04 -8.32 -10.27
N CYS A 31 -1.21 -8.01 -9.72
CA CYS A 31 -1.91 -6.77 -9.99
C CYS A 31 -2.23 -6.02 -8.71
N LEU A 32 -2.13 -4.69 -8.80
CA LEU A 32 -2.56 -3.74 -7.80
C LEU A 32 -3.90 -3.14 -8.22
N TYR A 33 -4.89 -3.24 -7.34
CA TYR A 33 -6.20 -2.64 -7.49
C TYR A 33 -6.29 -1.41 -6.59
N ILE A 34 -6.48 -0.22 -7.17
CA ILE A 34 -6.60 1.04 -6.42
C ILE A 34 -8.03 1.55 -6.52
N VAL A 35 -8.64 1.83 -5.37
CA VAL A 35 -9.87 2.60 -5.28
C VAL A 35 -9.54 3.98 -4.73
N SER A 36 -9.78 5.01 -5.54
CA SER A 36 -9.48 6.40 -5.21
C SER A 36 -10.74 7.24 -5.04
N ASN A 37 -10.60 8.42 -4.45
CA ASN A 37 -11.66 9.42 -4.33
C ASN A 37 -12.91 8.94 -3.55
N PHE A 38 -12.72 8.20 -2.46
CA PHE A 38 -13.82 7.68 -1.63
C PHE A 38 -14.76 8.74 -1.08
N LYS A 39 -14.28 9.96 -0.84
CA LYS A 39 -15.09 11.04 -0.25
C LYS A 39 -16.15 11.60 -1.21
N GLU A 40 -15.93 11.53 -2.51
CA GLU A 40 -16.82 12.12 -3.51
C GLU A 40 -17.42 11.05 -4.42
N LYS A 41 -16.60 10.46 -5.29
CA LYS A 41 -17.00 9.44 -6.25
C LYS A 41 -15.87 8.44 -6.41
N PRO A 42 -16.01 7.21 -5.85
CA PRO A 42 -15.01 6.17 -5.97
C PRO A 42 -14.63 5.92 -7.44
N LYS A 43 -13.33 5.87 -7.70
CA LYS A 43 -12.78 5.51 -9.00
C LYS A 43 -11.81 4.34 -8.86
N GLU A 44 -12.10 3.30 -9.61
CA GLU A 44 -11.36 2.05 -9.63
C GLU A 44 -10.29 2.08 -10.71
N SER A 45 -9.13 1.48 -10.45
CA SER A 45 -8.03 1.35 -11.40
C SER A 45 -7.24 0.09 -11.10
N VAL A 46 -6.78 -0.59 -12.16
CA VAL A 46 -6.03 -1.85 -12.03
C VAL A 46 -4.70 -1.70 -12.76
N PHE A 47 -3.62 -2.06 -12.08
CA PHE A 47 -2.26 -2.00 -12.61
C PHE A 47 -1.62 -3.38 -12.53
N PHE A 48 -1.33 -3.97 -13.68
CA PHE A 48 -0.53 -5.19 -13.77
C PHE A 48 0.96 -4.84 -13.63
N ASN A 49 1.72 -5.72 -12.98
CA ASN A 49 3.11 -5.47 -12.61
C ASN A 49 3.30 -4.07 -11.98
N PRO A 50 2.79 -3.84 -10.76
CA PRO A 50 2.84 -2.52 -10.14
C PRO A 50 4.27 -1.99 -9.97
N LEU A 51 5.28 -2.87 -9.86
CA LEU A 51 6.69 -2.47 -9.74
C LEU A 51 7.26 -1.86 -11.03
N GLU A 52 6.63 -2.11 -12.19
CA GLU A 52 6.95 -1.47 -13.47
C GLU A 52 6.10 -0.20 -13.70
N SER A 53 4.88 -0.18 -13.17
CA SER A 53 3.95 0.95 -13.30
C SER A 53 4.27 2.13 -12.37
N PHE A 54 4.97 1.89 -11.26
CA PHE A 54 5.24 2.90 -10.23
C PHE A 54 6.68 2.84 -9.73
N SER A 55 7.23 4.00 -9.37
CA SER A 55 8.53 4.10 -8.72
C SER A 55 8.40 3.94 -7.21
N PHE A 56 8.91 2.84 -6.67
CA PHE A 56 8.94 2.58 -5.23
C PHE A 56 10.24 3.11 -4.62
N LYS A 57 10.13 3.68 -3.42
CA LYS A 57 11.26 4.03 -2.56
C LYS A 57 11.13 3.27 -1.25
N GLU A 58 12.21 2.64 -0.81
CA GLU A 58 12.24 2.00 0.50
C GLU A 58 12.10 3.04 1.61
N ILE A 59 11.16 2.81 2.54
CA ILE A 59 10.94 3.64 3.72
C ILE A 59 11.00 2.74 4.93
N LYS A 60 11.97 2.99 5.83
CA LYS A 60 12.09 2.31 7.11
C LYS A 60 11.50 3.16 8.22
N LYS A 61 10.65 2.57 9.06
CA LYS A 61 10.03 3.24 10.22
C LYS A 61 10.16 2.34 11.44
N GLU A 62 10.85 2.83 12.46
CA GLU A 62 10.85 2.22 13.79
C GLU A 62 9.67 2.77 14.60
N ILE A 63 8.91 1.89 15.24
CA ILE A 63 7.75 2.26 16.08
C ILE A 63 8.06 1.83 17.52
N THR A 64 8.30 2.79 18.39
CA THR A 64 8.49 2.55 19.83
C THR A 64 7.15 2.63 20.54
N GLN A 65 6.76 1.57 21.25
CA GLN A 65 5.61 1.57 22.14
C GLN A 65 6.07 1.72 23.59
N ILE A 66 5.63 2.78 24.27
CA ILE A 66 5.87 2.99 25.70
C ILE A 66 4.58 2.67 26.46
N SER A 67 4.68 1.94 27.56
CA SER A 67 3.53 1.56 28.38
C SER A 67 3.89 1.68 29.86
N TYR A 68 2.93 2.09 30.68
CA TYR A 68 3.07 2.24 32.13
C TYR A 68 2.01 1.40 32.80
N GLN A 69 2.39 0.61 33.81
CA GLN A 69 1.49 -0.25 34.58
C GLN A 69 1.49 0.20 36.05
N GLY A 70 0.31 0.43 36.61
CA GLY A 70 0.11 0.66 38.05
C GLY A 70 -0.40 -0.60 38.74
N ALA A 71 -0.05 -0.78 40.01
CA ALA A 71 -0.61 -1.80 40.89
C ALA A 71 -1.31 -1.13 42.09
N LEU A 72 -2.35 -1.79 42.62
CA LEU A 72 -3.01 -1.43 43.89
C LEU A 72 -2.26 -2.02 45.09
#